data_AF-G9E6Y7-F1
#
_entry.id   AF-G9E6Y7-F1
#
_cell.length_a   1.000
_cell.length_b   1.000
_cell.length_c   1.000
_cell.angle_alpha   90.00
_cell.angle_beta   90.00
_cell.angle_gamma   90.00
#
_symmetry.space_group_name_H-M   'P 1'
#
loop_
_entity.id
_entity.type
_entity.pdbx_description
1 polymer ?
#
loop_
_entity_poly.entity_id
_entity_poly.type
_entity_poly.pdbx_seq_one_letter_code
_entity_poly.pdbx_strand_id
1 'polypeptide(L)'
;LVLTYPLIGNYGVPGDEKDEHGLPYWFESSKIWAGGLVVGEICDTPSHWRQTRTLSEWMKEQNIPGIHEIDTRALTKIIREKGSILGRIVYQQPPSTGPITPPIEDPNERNLVAEVS
;
A
#
# COMPACT_ATOMS: atom_id res chain seq x y z
N LEU A 1 4.50 -1.16 -0.12
CA LEU A 1 4.78 -0.49 1.17
C LEU A 1 4.53 -1.47 2.30
N VAL A 2 5.49 -1.64 3.21
CA VAL A 2 5.34 -2.48 4.42
C VAL A 2 5.27 -1.54 5.62
N LEU A 3 4.19 -1.61 6.39
CA LEU A 3 4.02 -0.77 7.58
C LEU A 3 4.56 -1.49 8.82
N THR A 4 5.38 -0.80 9.60
CA THR A 4 5.98 -1.32 10.83
C THR A 4 5.03 -1.25 12.02
N TYR A 5 4.07 -0.34 11.99
CA TYR A 5 2.98 -0.30 12.97
C TYR A 5 1.98 -1.41 12.65
N PRO A 6 1.63 -2.28 13.61
CA PRO A 6 0.83 -3.47 13.33
C PRO A 6 -0.64 -3.14 13.04
N LEU A 7 -1.23 -2.16 13.73
CA LEU A 7 -2.66 -1.84 13.63
C LEU A 7 -2.90 -0.70 12.65
N ILE A 8 -3.34 -1.00 11.44
CA ILE A 8 -3.51 0.01 10.39
C ILE A 8 -4.99 0.26 10.09
N GLY A 9 -5.35 1.52 9.84
CA GLY A 9 -6.71 1.90 9.46
C GLY A 9 -7.62 2.30 10.62
N ASN A 10 -7.08 2.43 11.84
CA ASN A 10 -7.82 2.82 13.04
C ASN A 10 -8.60 4.14 12.92
N TYR A 11 -8.11 5.08 12.11
CA TYR A 11 -8.76 6.38 11.88
C TYR A 11 -9.60 6.44 10.59
N GLY A 12 -9.65 5.35 9.82
CA GLY A 12 -10.29 5.32 8.50
C GLY A 12 -9.62 6.28 7.52
N VAL A 13 -10.36 6.66 6.49
CA VAL A 13 -9.90 7.57 5.44
C VAL A 13 -10.77 8.83 5.45
N PRO A 14 -10.16 10.03 5.41
CA PRO A 14 -10.88 11.30 5.35
C PRO A 14 -11.60 11.50 4.00
N GLY A 15 -12.50 12.47 3.96
CA GLY A 15 -13.22 12.85 2.74
C GLY A 15 -12.34 13.53 1.69
N ASP A 16 -12.89 13.75 0.49
CA ASP A 16 -12.18 14.32 -0.66
C ASP A 16 -12.25 15.87 -0.72
N GLU A 17 -12.25 16.53 0.45
CA GLU A 17 -12.30 17.99 0.54
C GLU A 17 -11.07 18.63 -0.13
N LYS A 18 -11.29 19.79 -0.77
CA LYS A 18 -10.24 20.57 -1.42
C LYS A 18 -10.10 21.94 -0.77
N ASP A 19 -8.88 22.46 -0.76
CA ASP A 19 -8.58 23.81 -0.30
C ASP A 19 -8.94 24.89 -1.35
N GLU A 20 -8.69 26.15 -1.00
CA GLU A 20 -8.89 27.31 -1.87
C GLU A 20 -8.09 27.28 -3.18
N HIS A 21 -7.04 26.46 -3.24
CA HIS A 21 -6.19 26.26 -4.41
C HIS A 21 -6.55 25.01 -5.20
N GLY A 22 -7.61 24.29 -4.80
CA GLY A 22 -8.07 23.06 -5.46
C GLY A 22 -7.21 21.82 -5.13
N LEU A 23 -6.31 21.91 -4.15
CA LEU A 23 -5.49 20.80 -3.67
C LEU A 23 -6.27 19.96 -2.65
N PRO A 24 -6.01 18.65 -2.55
CA PRO A 24 -6.64 17.81 -1.53
C PRO A 24 -6.27 18.32 -0.15
N TYR A 25 -7.26 18.62 0.69
CA TYR A 25 -7.02 19.18 2.02
C TYR A 25 -6.37 18.16 2.97
N TRP A 26 -6.69 16.88 2.78
CA TRP A 26 -6.28 15.79 3.68
C TRP A 26 -5.26 14.82 3.08
N PHE A 27 -4.90 14.97 1.82
CA PHE A 27 -4.02 14.03 1.11
C PHE A 27 -2.83 14.75 0.49
N GLU A 28 -1.66 14.10 0.55
CA GLU A 28 -0.42 14.59 -0.07
C GLU A 28 -0.46 14.55 -1.61
N SER A 29 -1.40 13.81 -2.20
CA SER A 29 -1.54 13.72 -3.64
C SER A 29 -2.95 13.26 -4.03
N SER A 30 -3.25 13.27 -5.32
CA SER A 30 -4.57 12.91 -5.86
C SER A 30 -4.89 11.42 -5.83
N LYS A 31 -3.91 10.53 -5.56
CA LYS A 31 -4.09 9.07 -5.59
C LYS A 31 -3.07 8.35 -4.71
N ILE A 32 -3.29 7.06 -4.50
CA ILE A 32 -2.30 6.19 -3.85
C ILE A 32 -1.20 5.84 -4.86
N TRP A 33 0.04 6.22 -4.56
CA TRP A 33 1.21 5.88 -5.39
C TRP A 33 1.86 4.55 -5.05
N ALA A 34 1.57 4.01 -3.86
CA ALA A 34 2.09 2.70 -3.47
C ALA A 34 1.49 1.62 -4.38
N GLY A 35 2.35 0.80 -5.01
CA GLY A 35 1.90 -0.33 -5.83
C GLY A 35 1.22 -1.47 -5.03
N GLY A 36 1.29 -1.41 -3.70
CA GLY A 36 0.57 -2.30 -2.81
C GLY A 36 0.90 -2.05 -1.35
N LEU A 37 0.05 -2.54 -0.45
CA LEU A 37 0.19 -2.36 1.00
C LEU A 37 0.30 -3.71 1.72
N VAL A 38 1.23 -3.81 2.67
CA VAL A 38 1.40 -4.97 3.55
C VAL A 38 1.28 -4.48 4.99
N VAL A 39 0.29 -5.02 5.71
CA VAL A 39 0.00 -4.64 7.10
C VAL A 39 -0.04 -5.87 8.00
N GLY A 40 0.13 -5.64 9.31
CA GLY A 40 -0.02 -6.69 10.31
C GLY A 40 -1.50 -7.02 10.51
N GLU A 41 -2.28 -6.04 10.93
CA GLU A 41 -3.71 -6.15 11.18
C GLU A 41 -4.40 -4.90 10.65
N ILE A 42 -5.60 -5.09 10.10
CA ILE A 42 -6.43 -4.01 9.59
C ILE A 42 -7.61 -3.77 10.52
N CYS A 43 -7.93 -2.51 10.77
CA CYS A 43 -9.11 -2.14 11.53
C CYS A 43 -10.32 -2.01 10.60
N ASP A 44 -11.29 -2.91 10.75
CA ASP A 44 -12.54 -2.88 9.98
C ASP A 44 -13.53 -1.83 10.49
N THR A 45 -13.42 -1.44 11.76
CA THR A 45 -14.30 -0.46 12.42
C THR A 45 -13.50 0.78 12.86
N PRO A 46 -13.08 1.63 11.90
CA PRO A 46 -12.38 2.87 12.22
C PRO A 46 -13.23 3.80 13.09
N SER A 47 -12.57 4.54 13.98
CA SER A 47 -13.22 5.52 14.84
C SER A 47 -12.46 6.83 14.81
N HIS A 48 -12.95 7.76 13.99
CA HIS A 48 -12.44 9.12 13.90
C HIS A 48 -13.55 10.04 13.39
N TRP A 49 -13.65 11.26 13.92
CA TRP A 49 -14.74 12.20 13.57
C TRP A 49 -14.77 12.60 12.08
N ARG A 50 -13.65 12.43 11.37
CA ARG A 50 -13.51 12.67 9.92
C ARG A 50 -13.62 11.41 9.06
N GLN A 51 -13.78 10.24 9.65
CA GLN A 51 -13.75 9.00 8.88
C GLN A 51 -14.96 8.95 7.95
N THR A 52 -14.71 8.86 6.66
CA THR A 52 -15.76 8.80 5.62
C THR A 52 -15.91 7.38 5.07
N ARG A 53 -14.79 6.66 4.99
CA ARG A 53 -14.70 5.29 4.47
C ARG A 53 -13.59 4.53 5.19
N THR A 54 -13.64 3.21 5.14
CA THR A 54 -12.56 2.35 5.64
C THR A 54 -11.34 2.40 4.73
N LEU A 55 -10.17 2.02 5.25
CA LEU A 55 -8.96 1.87 4.44
C LEU A 55 -9.16 0.83 3.32
N SER A 56 -9.85 -0.27 3.64
CA SER A 56 -10.17 -1.35 2.69
C SER A 56 -11.00 -0.86 1.51
N GLU A 57 -12.02 -0.03 1.76
CA GLU A 57 -12.85 0.56 0.71
C GLU A 57 -12.05 1.51 -0.17
N TRP A 58 -11.27 2.41 0.42
CA TRP A 58 -10.45 3.35 -0.34
C TRP A 58 -9.41 2.66 -1.21
N MET A 59 -8.77 1.60 -0.72
CA MET A 59 -7.82 0.80 -1.52
C MET A 59 -8.51 0.10 -2.70
N LYS A 60 -9.73 -0.40 -2.52
CA LYS A 60 -10.53 -1.01 -3.61
C LYS A 60 -10.91 0.03 -4.67
N GLU A 61 -11.32 1.23 -4.26
CA GLU A 61 -11.64 2.34 -5.17
C GLU A 61 -10.44 2.78 -6.01
N GLN A 62 -9.25 2.81 -5.40
CA GLN A 62 -8.00 3.18 -6.07
C GLN A 62 -7.33 2.01 -6.82
N ASN A 63 -7.94 0.82 -6.79
CA ASN A 63 -7.46 -0.40 -7.42
C ASN A 63 -6.03 -0.79 -6.96
N ILE A 64 -5.75 -0.65 -5.67
CA ILE A 64 -4.46 -0.97 -5.05
C ILE A 64 -4.56 -2.28 -4.28
N PRO A 65 -3.68 -3.27 -4.54
CA PRO A 65 -3.68 -4.52 -3.80
C PRO A 65 -3.14 -4.33 -2.38
N GLY A 66 -3.78 -4.98 -1.40
CA GLY A 66 -3.35 -5.00 -0.01
C GLY A 66 -3.42 -6.41 0.57
N ILE A 67 -2.50 -6.72 1.50
CA ILE A 67 -2.52 -7.95 2.29
C ILE A 67 -2.37 -7.60 3.78
N HIS A 68 -3.13 -8.29 4.63
CA HIS A 68 -3.07 -8.20 6.08
C HIS A 68 -2.78 -9.58 6.69
N GLU A 69 -2.60 -9.66 8.02
CA GLU A 69 -2.21 -10.85 8.78
C GLU A 69 -0.81 -11.38 8.43
N ILE A 70 0.10 -10.47 8.05
CA ILE A 70 1.50 -10.78 7.76
C ILE A 70 2.38 -10.33 8.92
N ASP A 71 3.40 -11.13 9.26
CA ASP A 71 4.46 -10.68 10.18
C ASP A 71 5.35 -9.63 9.49
N THR A 72 4.90 -8.37 9.55
CA THR A 72 5.62 -7.23 8.99
C THR A 72 6.96 -6.98 9.69
N ARG A 73 7.13 -7.44 10.94
CA ARG A 73 8.39 -7.33 11.69
C ARG A 73 9.43 -8.28 11.11
N ALA A 74 9.07 -9.53 10.83
CA ALA A 74 9.95 -10.48 10.16
C ALA A 74 10.32 -9.97 8.75
N LEU A 75 9.34 -9.49 7.98
CA LEU A 75 9.59 -8.93 6.65
C LEU A 75 10.52 -7.71 6.70
N THR A 76 10.32 -6.80 7.65
CA THR A 76 11.16 -5.62 7.83
C THR A 76 12.61 -6.00 8.17
N LYS A 77 12.83 -7.04 8.99
CA LYS A 77 14.18 -7.54 9.28
C LYS A 77 14.88 -8.04 8.01
N ILE A 78 14.18 -8.85 7.20
CA ILE A 78 14.73 -9.39 5.95
C ILE A 78 15.12 -8.26 4.98
N ILE A 79 14.25 -7.26 4.82
CA ILE A 79 14.52 -6.07 3.99
C ILE A 79 15.72 -5.30 4.55
N ARG A 80 15.78 -5.08 5.87
CA ARG A 80 16.91 -4.37 6.49
C ARG A 80 18.24 -5.07 6.29
N GLU A 81 18.28 -6.40 6.36
CA GLU A 81 19.49 -7.19 6.22
C GLU A 81 19.97 -7.31 4.77
N LYS A 82 19.05 -7.43 3.81
CA LYS A 82 19.38 -7.63 2.38
C LYS A 82 19.35 -6.34 1.56
N GLY A 83 18.87 -5.23 2.11
CA GLY A 83 18.70 -3.96 1.40
C GLY A 83 17.42 -3.92 0.57
N SER A 84 17.51 -3.42 -0.66
CA SER A 84 16.37 -3.37 -1.58
C SER A 84 16.03 -4.77 -2.08
N ILE A 85 14.78 -5.20 -1.88
CA ILE A 85 14.28 -6.50 -2.34
C ILE A 85 13.07 -6.24 -3.23
N LEU A 86 13.05 -6.89 -4.39
CA LEU A 86 11.88 -6.93 -5.25
C LEU A 86 10.82 -7.88 -4.66
N GLY A 87 9.57 -7.41 -4.62
CA GLY A 87 8.45 -8.16 -4.05
C GLY A 87 7.20 -8.06 -4.91
N ARG A 88 6.32 -9.06 -4.80
CA ARG A 88 5.04 -9.09 -5.49
C ARG A 88 3.95 -9.68 -4.62
N ILE A 89 2.76 -9.07 -4.66
CA ILE A 89 1.53 -9.63 -4.11
C ILE A 89 0.84 -10.44 -5.22
N VAL A 90 0.55 -11.71 -4.95
CA VAL A 90 -0.12 -12.63 -5.89
C VAL A 90 -1.36 -13.22 -5.23
N TYR A 91 -2.46 -13.29 -5.96
CA TYR A 91 -3.72 -13.86 -5.47
C TYR A 91 -3.69 -15.39 -5.43
N GLN A 92 -3.00 -16.00 -6.39
CA GLN A 92 -2.84 -17.45 -6.48
C GLN A 92 -1.38 -17.82 -6.21
N GLN A 93 -1.20 -18.93 -5.50
CA GLN A 93 0.12 -19.46 -5.24
C GLN A 93 0.80 -19.79 -6.58
N PRO A 94 1.98 -19.22 -6.86
CA PRO A 94 2.70 -19.53 -8.08
C PRO A 94 3.09 -21.02 -8.07
N PRO A 95 3.27 -21.63 -9.25
CA PRO A 95 3.68 -23.04 -9.33
C PRO A 95 4.97 -23.25 -8.54
N SER A 96 5.01 -24.31 -7.74
CA SER A 96 6.13 -24.67 -6.86
C SER A 96 7.41 -25.04 -7.62
N THR A 97 7.27 -25.34 -8.91
CA THR A 97 8.36 -25.68 -9.83
C THR A 97 8.17 -24.91 -11.13
N GLY A 98 9.03 -23.91 -11.35
CA GLY A 98 9.03 -23.09 -12.55
C GLY A 98 9.36 -21.61 -12.28
N PRO A 99 9.73 -20.84 -13.31
CA PRO A 99 9.94 -19.41 -13.17
C PRO A 99 8.64 -18.68 -12.84
N ILE A 100 8.70 -17.74 -11.90
CA ILE A 100 7.58 -16.85 -11.59
C ILE A 100 7.26 -16.06 -12.88
N THR A 101 6.05 -16.27 -13.40
CA THR A 101 5.59 -15.63 -14.64
C THR A 101 4.41 -14.71 -14.30
N PRO A 102 4.45 -13.42 -14.68
CA PRO A 102 5.57 -12.70 -15.33
C PRO A 102 6.78 -12.51 -14.39
N PRO A 103 8.00 -12.21 -14.88
CA PRO A 103 9.14 -11.87 -14.02
C PRO A 103 8.86 -10.60 -13.20
N ILE A 104 9.47 -10.46 -12.02
CA ILE A 104 9.33 -9.24 -11.21
C ILE A 104 10.14 -8.12 -11.87
N GLU A 105 9.45 -7.11 -12.38
CA GLU A 105 10.06 -5.93 -12.98
C GLU A 105 10.62 -5.01 -11.89
N ASP A 106 11.83 -4.48 -12.11
CA ASP A 106 12.45 -3.52 -11.19
C ASP A 106 11.93 -2.10 -11.51
N PRO A 107 11.21 -1.45 -10.58
CA PRO A 107 10.72 -0.09 -10.80
C PRO A 107 11.85 0.93 -10.95
N ASN A 108 13.07 0.64 -10.47
CA ASN A 108 14.21 1.55 -10.56
C ASN A 108 14.79 1.67 -11.98
N GLU A 109 14.44 0.76 -12.90
CA GLU A 109 14.84 0.86 -14.30
C GLU A 109 14.00 1.88 -15.08
N ARG A 110 12.88 2.34 -14.49
CA ARG A 110 11.96 3.33 -15.08
C ARG A 110 12.27 4.73 -14.57
N ASN A 111 11.90 5.74 -15.37
CA ASN A 111 11.99 7.13 -14.95
C ASN A 111 10.78 7.52 -14.07
N LEU A 112 10.83 7.13 -12.79
CA LEU A 112 9.75 7.38 -11.84
C LEU A 112 9.45 8.88 -11.65
N VAL A 113 10.45 9.76 -11.82
CA VAL A 113 10.25 11.21 -11.70
C VAL A 113 9.31 11.71 -12.78
N ALA A 114 9.51 11.26 -14.03
CA ALA A 114 8.65 11.66 -15.14
C ALA A 114 7.21 11.12 -15.03
N GLU A 115 7.01 10.02 -14.31
CA GLU A 115 5.68 9.41 -14.13
C GLU A 115 4.82 10.12 -13.07
N VAL A 116 5.46 10.90 -12.19
CA VAL A 116 4.79 11.63 -11.09
C VAL A 116 4.84 13.15 -11.26
N SER A 117 5.50 13.65 -12.31
CA SER A 117 5.63 15.08 -12.64
C SER A 117 4.43 15.63 -13.41
#